data_AF-B1LXD2-F1
#
_entry.id   AF-B1LXD2-F1
#
_cell.length_a   1.000
_cell.length_b   1.000
_cell.length_c   1.000
_cell.angle_alpha   90.00
_cell.angle_beta   90.00
_cell.angle_gamma   90.00
#
_symmetry.space_group_name_H-M   'P 1'
#
loop_
_entity.id
_entity.type
_entity.pdbx_description
1 polymer ?
#
loop_
_entity_poly.entity_id
_entity_poly.type
_entity_poly.pdbx_seq_one_letter_code
_entity_poly.pdbx_strand_id
1 'polypeptide(L)'
;MIRLAYVDPATFEIPDGWTAVGFLDAGAVLAYDADRRPQRVEGGIATPLDSADVNAGLAPAVEEAASRLWPEGWSYAMAECFGLNRRSLQRDRIARNGLHPAVLRELGSLSCHDDAEGIGRLAHALAWYADRCSDRDHPADRLADAEQGALNALAGLRRVRRGRVTKPDGDTDK
;
A
#
# COMPACT_ATOMS: atom_id res chain seq x y z
N MET A 1 5.52 -19.71 -2.96
CA MET A 1 4.55 -18.78 -2.36
C MET A 1 5.10 -17.37 -2.42
N ILE A 2 4.34 -16.43 -2.98
CA ILE A 2 4.72 -15.01 -3.05
C ILE A 2 4.19 -14.30 -1.80
N ARG A 3 5.01 -13.45 -1.19
CA ARG A 3 4.59 -12.53 -0.13
C ARG A 3 4.99 -11.10 -0.52
N LEU A 4 4.00 -10.21 -0.66
CA LEU A 4 4.27 -8.79 -0.85
C LEU A 4 4.79 -8.18 0.44
N ALA A 5 5.84 -7.40 0.36
CA ALA A 5 6.46 -6.76 1.52
C ALA A 5 7.42 -5.65 1.09
N TYR A 6 7.72 -4.74 2.01
CA TYR A 6 8.86 -3.85 1.85
C TYR A 6 10.17 -4.66 1.74
N VAL A 7 10.97 -4.35 0.73
CA VAL A 7 12.31 -4.91 0.54
C VAL A 7 13.31 -3.80 0.80
N ASP A 8 14.08 -3.96 1.89
CA ASP A 8 15.06 -2.96 2.30
C ASP A 8 16.28 -2.96 1.37
N PRO A 9 16.55 -1.86 0.64
CA PRO A 9 17.69 -1.77 -0.28
C PRO A 9 19.05 -1.80 0.45
N ALA A 10 19.10 -1.55 1.76
CA ALA A 10 20.33 -1.70 2.54
C ALA A 10 20.67 -3.18 2.83
N THR A 11 19.67 -4.07 2.76
CA THR A 11 19.80 -5.50 3.04
C THR A 11 19.87 -6.34 1.77
N PHE A 12 19.15 -5.94 0.71
CA PHE A 12 19.08 -6.69 -0.54
C PHE A 12 19.62 -5.86 -1.71
N GLU A 13 20.60 -6.42 -2.42
CA GLU A 13 21.14 -5.82 -3.64
C GLU A 13 20.14 -5.99 -4.79
N ILE A 14 19.46 -4.88 -5.13
CA ILE A 14 18.53 -4.81 -6.26
C ILE A 14 19.16 -3.95 -7.35
N PRO A 15 19.21 -4.43 -8.61
CA PRO A 15 19.75 -3.64 -9.71
C PRO A 15 19.04 -2.30 -9.90
N ASP A 16 19.79 -1.28 -10.34
CA ASP A 16 19.24 0.05 -10.59
C ASP A 16 18.07 0.03 -11.58
N GLY A 17 17.04 0.82 -11.28
CA GLY A 17 15.83 0.91 -12.08
C GLY A 17 14.86 -0.28 -11.94
N TRP A 18 15.21 -1.29 -11.14
CA TRP A 18 14.32 -2.42 -10.87
C TRP A 18 13.39 -2.10 -9.70
N THR A 19 12.25 -2.79 -9.67
CA THR A 19 11.23 -2.65 -8.62
C THR A 19 11.11 -3.94 -7.85
N ALA A 20 11.68 -3.98 -6.64
CA ALA A 20 11.44 -5.06 -5.68
C ALA A 20 10.03 -4.93 -5.09
N VAL A 21 9.29 -6.05 -5.03
CA VAL A 21 7.87 -6.06 -4.60
C VAL A 21 7.59 -6.99 -3.42
N GLY A 22 8.57 -7.81 -3.02
CA GLY A 22 8.42 -8.76 -1.93
C GLY A 22 9.31 -9.98 -2.11
N PHE A 23 8.84 -11.12 -1.62
CA PHE A 23 9.65 -12.33 -1.49
C PHE A 23 8.99 -13.56 -2.11
N LEU A 24 9.83 -14.48 -2.56
CA LEU A 24 9.52 -15.82 -3.04
C LEU A 24 9.96 -16.83 -1.99
N ASP A 25 9.06 -17.73 -1.59
CA ASP A 25 9.35 -18.93 -0.80
C ASP A 25 10.41 -18.71 0.30
N ALA A 26 11.59 -19.30 0.12
CA ALA A 26 12.72 -19.36 1.05
C ALA A 26 13.47 -18.02 1.27
N GLY A 27 12.90 -16.89 0.83
CA GLY A 27 13.43 -15.56 1.10
C GLY A 27 14.14 -14.88 -0.07
N ALA A 28 14.12 -15.47 -1.28
CA ALA A 28 14.60 -14.77 -2.47
C ALA A 28 13.70 -13.58 -2.79
N VAL A 29 14.25 -12.49 -3.31
CA VAL A 29 13.46 -11.30 -3.64
C VAL A 29 12.75 -11.48 -4.97
N LEU A 30 11.46 -11.15 -5.02
CA LEU A 30 10.75 -10.93 -6.26
C LEU A 30 10.94 -9.48 -6.69
N ALA A 31 11.59 -9.27 -7.83
CA ALA A 31 11.76 -7.96 -8.43
C ALA A 31 11.27 -7.96 -9.88
N TYR A 32 11.04 -6.76 -10.41
CA TYR A 32 10.70 -6.52 -11.80
C TYR A 32 11.77 -5.64 -12.43
N ASP A 33 12.25 -6.02 -13.61
CA ASP A 33 13.16 -5.18 -14.39
C ASP A 33 12.43 -3.97 -15.01
N ALA A 34 13.19 -3.14 -15.73
CA ALA A 34 12.66 -1.95 -16.40
C ALA A 34 11.56 -2.26 -17.44
N ASP A 35 11.61 -3.45 -18.04
CA ASP A 35 10.61 -3.95 -19.00
C ASP A 35 9.40 -4.62 -18.29
N ARG A 36 9.37 -4.58 -16.95
CA ARG A 36 8.35 -5.20 -16.10
C ARG A 36 8.30 -6.72 -16.24
N ARG A 37 9.43 -7.37 -16.50
CA ARG A 37 9.53 -8.84 -16.45
C ARG A 37 9.94 -9.26 -15.04
N PRO A 38 9.29 -10.31 -14.49
CA PRO A 38 9.60 -10.76 -13.14
C PRO A 38 10.93 -11.50 -13.08
N GLN A 39 11.66 -11.25 -12.01
CA GLN A 39 13.00 -11.73 -11.75
C GLN A 39 13.07 -12.23 -10.30
N ARG A 40 13.71 -13.38 -10.11
CA ARG A 40 14.18 -13.82 -8.79
C ARG A 40 15.55 -13.21 -8.55
N VAL A 41 15.73 -12.50 -7.45
CA VAL A 41 17.02 -11.92 -7.04
C VAL A 41 17.50 -12.59 -5.77
N GLU A 42 18.70 -13.15 -5.81
CA GLU A 42 19.34 -13.86 -4.69
C GLU A 42 20.85 -13.57 -4.71
N GLY A 43 21.37 -12.99 -3.63
CA GLY A 43 22.79 -12.59 -3.56
C GLY A 43 23.23 -11.65 -4.68
N GLY A 44 22.36 -10.73 -5.10
CA GLY A 44 22.61 -9.79 -6.21
C GLY A 44 22.48 -10.40 -7.61
N ILE A 45 22.24 -11.72 -7.73
CA ILE A 45 22.10 -12.41 -9.01
C ILE A 45 20.61 -12.48 -9.38
N ALA A 46 20.27 -11.97 -10.56
CA ALA A 46 18.92 -12.03 -11.10
C ALA A 46 18.74 -13.21 -12.05
N THR A 47 17.64 -13.95 -11.87
CA THR A 47 17.22 -15.04 -12.76
C THR A 47 15.78 -14.78 -13.24
N PRO A 48 15.51 -14.83 -14.56
CA PRO A 48 14.17 -14.65 -15.09
C PRO A 48 13.18 -15.67 -14.55
N LEU A 49 11.96 -15.22 -14.28
CA LEU A 49 10.84 -16.07 -13.90
C LEU A 49 9.81 -16.11 -15.03
N ASP A 50 9.03 -17.19 -15.07
CA ASP A 50 7.86 -17.24 -15.93
C ASP A 50 6.79 -16.27 -15.41
N SER A 51 6.25 -15.45 -16.32
CA SER A 51 5.28 -14.43 -15.94
C SER A 51 3.91 -15.02 -15.61
N ALA A 52 3.51 -16.12 -16.23
CA ALA A 52 2.22 -16.74 -15.95
C ALA A 52 2.23 -17.35 -14.53
N ASP A 53 3.31 -18.04 -14.16
CA ASP A 53 3.49 -18.60 -12.82
C ASP A 53 3.51 -17.51 -11.74
N VAL A 54 4.25 -16.41 -11.98
CA VAL A 54 4.30 -15.29 -11.04
C VAL A 54 2.94 -14.63 -10.89
N ASN A 55 2.23 -14.36 -11.99
CA ASN A 55 0.90 -13.75 -11.95
C ASN A 55 -0.10 -14.63 -11.19
N ALA A 56 -0.09 -15.94 -11.43
CA ALA A 56 -0.95 -16.89 -10.71
C ALA A 56 -0.71 -16.84 -9.19
N GLY A 57 0.55 -16.73 -8.77
CA GLY A 57 0.94 -16.58 -7.36
C GLY A 57 0.66 -15.18 -6.78
N LEU A 58 0.59 -14.13 -7.60
CA LEU A 58 0.32 -12.77 -7.14
C LEU A 58 -1.10 -12.58 -6.64
N ALA A 59 -2.09 -13.25 -7.24
CA ALA A 59 -3.50 -13.07 -6.87
C ALA A 59 -3.76 -13.31 -5.36
N PRO A 60 -3.36 -14.43 -4.75
CA PRO A 60 -3.49 -14.62 -3.30
C PRO A 60 -2.61 -13.67 -2.48
N ALA A 61 -1.41 -13.31 -2.96
CA ALA A 61 -0.51 -12.40 -2.24
C ALA A 61 -1.05 -10.96 -2.17
N VAL A 62 -1.69 -10.49 -3.25
CA VAL A 62 -2.40 -9.21 -3.30
C VAL A 62 -3.59 -9.23 -2.35
N GLU A 63 -4.38 -10.31 -2.36
CA GLU A 63 -5.53 -10.46 -1.48
C GLU A 63 -5.12 -10.44 0.00
N GLU A 64 -4.06 -11.14 0.37
CA GLU A 64 -3.50 -11.13 1.73
C GLU A 64 -3.05 -9.73 2.14
N ALA A 65 -2.19 -9.08 1.36
CA ALA A 65 -1.65 -7.76 1.67
C ALA A 65 -2.75 -6.68 1.73
N ALA A 66 -3.70 -6.71 0.79
CA ALA A 66 -4.79 -5.75 0.74
C ALA A 66 -5.80 -5.95 1.87
N SER A 67 -6.05 -7.19 2.30
CA SER A 67 -6.94 -7.48 3.43
C SER A 67 -6.36 -7.02 4.77
N ARG A 68 -5.03 -6.91 4.91
CA ARG A 68 -4.40 -6.28 6.09
C ARG A 68 -4.69 -4.77 6.17
N LEU A 69 -4.78 -4.09 5.02
CA LEU A 69 -5.07 -2.65 4.94
C LEU A 69 -6.57 -2.36 5.07
N TRP A 70 -7.41 -3.21 4.46
CA TRP A 70 -8.85 -3.00 4.32
C TRP A 70 -9.63 -4.31 4.57
N PRO A 71 -9.72 -4.77 5.83
CA PRO A 71 -10.33 -6.06 6.18
C PRO A 71 -11.83 -6.15 5.86
N GLU A 72 -12.52 -5.00 5.83
CA GLU A 72 -13.96 -4.92 5.53
C GLU A 72 -14.27 -4.98 4.02
N GLY A 73 -13.25 -4.86 3.16
CA GLY A 73 -13.42 -4.89 1.71
C GLY A 73 -12.34 -4.12 0.95
N TRP A 74 -11.34 -4.84 0.47
CA TRP A 74 -10.15 -4.22 -0.12
C TRP A 74 -10.30 -3.76 -1.57
N SER A 75 -11.11 -4.44 -2.40
CA SER A 75 -11.14 -4.16 -3.85
C SER A 75 -11.63 -2.76 -4.22
N TYR A 76 -12.53 -2.18 -3.41
CA TYR A 76 -13.01 -0.81 -3.63
C TYR A 76 -11.96 0.20 -3.18
N ALA A 77 -11.48 0.07 -1.93
CA ALA A 77 -10.50 0.97 -1.35
C ALA A 77 -9.19 0.96 -2.17
N MET A 78 -8.68 -0.21 -2.55
CA MET A 78 -7.48 -0.35 -3.37
C MET A 78 -7.64 0.31 -4.74
N ALA A 79 -8.82 0.22 -5.36
CA ALA A 79 -9.09 0.85 -6.64
C ALA A 79 -9.06 2.37 -6.54
N GLU A 80 -9.69 2.95 -5.51
CA GLU A 80 -9.63 4.40 -5.28
C GLU A 80 -8.21 4.85 -4.90
N CYS A 81 -7.53 4.15 -3.99
CA CYS A 81 -6.17 4.50 -3.53
C CYS A 81 -5.14 4.55 -4.66
N PHE A 82 -5.20 3.61 -5.59
CA PHE A 82 -4.17 3.46 -6.63
C PHE A 82 -4.66 3.84 -8.03
N GLY A 83 -5.86 4.42 -8.16
CA GLY A 83 -6.42 4.81 -9.45
C GLY A 83 -6.64 3.62 -10.40
N LEU A 84 -7.02 2.46 -9.87
CA LEU A 84 -7.17 1.22 -10.63
C LEU A 84 -8.63 0.98 -11.04
N ASN A 85 -8.81 0.28 -12.16
CA ASN A 85 -10.13 -0.22 -12.51
C ASN A 85 -10.50 -1.39 -11.58
N ARG A 86 -11.64 -1.31 -10.88
CA ARG A 86 -12.10 -2.42 -10.01
C ARG A 86 -12.15 -3.79 -10.71
N ARG A 87 -12.44 -3.83 -12.02
CA ARG A 87 -12.44 -5.08 -12.79
C ARG A 87 -11.04 -5.68 -12.91
N SER A 88 -9.96 -4.90 -12.91
CA SER A 88 -8.60 -5.43 -12.95
C SER A 88 -8.17 -6.07 -11.63
N LEU A 89 -8.87 -5.78 -10.52
CA LEU A 89 -8.63 -6.37 -9.20
C LEU A 89 -9.34 -7.71 -8.99
N GLN A 90 -10.09 -8.21 -9.98
CA GLN A 90 -10.65 -9.55 -9.90
C GLN A 90 -9.51 -10.58 -9.85
N ARG A 91 -9.64 -11.61 -9.01
CA ARG A 91 -8.64 -12.67 -8.82
C ARG A 91 -8.13 -13.24 -10.15
N ASP A 92 -9.04 -13.60 -11.06
CA ASP A 92 -8.69 -14.14 -12.38
C ASP A 92 -7.96 -13.14 -13.28
N ARG A 93 -8.22 -11.84 -13.10
CA ARG A 93 -7.56 -10.78 -13.87
C ARG A 93 -6.15 -10.53 -13.36
N ILE A 94 -5.97 -10.52 -12.04
CA ILE A 94 -4.64 -10.46 -11.43
C ILE A 94 -3.84 -11.71 -11.81
N ALA A 95 -4.43 -12.91 -11.70
CA ALA A 95 -3.78 -14.16 -12.04
C ALA A 95 -3.33 -14.25 -13.51
N ARG A 96 -4.04 -13.56 -14.41
CA ARG A 96 -3.70 -13.54 -15.84
C ARG A 96 -2.73 -12.43 -16.21
N ASN A 97 -2.95 -11.21 -15.70
CA ASN A 97 -2.30 -10.00 -16.18
C ASN A 97 -1.27 -9.42 -15.20
N GLY A 98 -1.29 -9.86 -13.94
CA GLY A 98 -0.55 -9.24 -12.86
C GLY A 98 -1.10 -7.85 -12.49
N LEU A 99 -0.31 -7.11 -11.73
CA LEU A 99 -0.49 -5.68 -11.46
C LEU A 99 0.82 -4.95 -11.76
N HIS A 100 0.73 -3.62 -11.89
CA HIS A 100 1.91 -2.80 -12.09
C HIS A 100 2.89 -2.95 -10.90
N PRO A 101 4.22 -3.11 -11.13
CA PRO A 101 5.19 -3.34 -10.05
C PRO A 101 5.18 -2.25 -8.96
N ALA A 102 4.98 -0.97 -9.34
CA ALA A 102 4.83 0.11 -8.37
C ALA A 102 3.63 -0.11 -7.43
N VAL A 103 2.49 -0.58 -7.93
CA VAL A 103 1.31 -0.89 -7.10
C VAL A 103 1.64 -2.02 -6.13
N LEU A 104 2.31 -3.07 -6.62
CA LEU A 104 2.70 -4.21 -5.79
C LEU A 104 3.67 -3.79 -4.68
N ARG A 105 4.66 -2.95 -5.00
CA ARG A 105 5.63 -2.40 -4.05
C ARG A 105 4.94 -1.58 -2.96
N GLU A 106 4.10 -0.61 -3.34
CA GLU A 106 3.42 0.24 -2.36
C GLU A 106 2.43 -0.58 -1.51
N LEU A 107 1.69 -1.51 -2.11
CA LEU A 107 0.80 -2.41 -1.37
C LEU A 107 1.59 -3.24 -0.35
N GLY A 108 2.70 -3.85 -0.76
CA GLY A 108 3.58 -4.61 0.13
C GLY A 108 4.11 -3.74 1.27
N SER A 109 4.63 -2.55 0.96
CA SER A 109 5.17 -1.61 1.94
C SER A 109 4.14 -1.20 2.99
N LEU A 110 2.97 -0.73 2.56
CA LEU A 110 1.91 -0.30 3.46
C LEU A 110 1.39 -1.45 4.34
N SER A 111 1.27 -2.66 3.78
CA SER A 111 0.74 -3.82 4.50
C SER A 111 1.69 -4.35 5.60
N CYS A 112 2.98 -4.01 5.55
CA CYS A 112 3.98 -4.43 6.52
C CYS A 112 3.97 -3.64 7.83
N HIS A 113 3.27 -2.51 7.90
CA HIS A 113 3.15 -1.75 9.14
C HIS A 113 2.35 -2.51 10.20
N ASP A 114 2.70 -2.30 11.48
CA ASP A 114 1.97 -2.89 12.62
C ASP A 114 0.52 -2.38 12.69
N ASP A 115 0.30 -1.13 12.27
CA ASP A 115 -0.99 -0.46 12.18
C ASP A 115 -1.53 -0.42 10.74
N ALA A 116 -1.25 -1.46 9.93
CA ALA A 116 -1.65 -1.56 8.52
C ALA A 116 -3.11 -1.17 8.26
N GLU A 117 -4.06 -1.61 9.09
CA GLU A 117 -5.47 -1.23 8.93
C GLU A 117 -5.67 0.29 9.08
N GLY A 118 -5.02 0.91 10.08
CA GLY A 118 -5.07 2.35 10.31
C GLY A 118 -4.48 3.13 9.14
N ILE A 119 -3.33 2.69 8.63
CA ILE A 119 -2.70 3.27 7.43
C ILE A 119 -3.58 3.09 6.20
N GLY A 120 -4.19 1.91 6.00
CA GLY A 120 -5.11 1.65 4.91
C GLY A 120 -6.31 2.60 4.93
N ARG A 121 -6.94 2.80 6.09
CA ARG A 121 -8.03 3.76 6.27
C ARG A 121 -7.59 5.19 5.95
N LEU A 122 -6.40 5.61 6.40
CA LEU A 122 -5.84 6.93 6.11
C LEU A 122 -5.55 7.12 4.61
N ALA A 123 -4.90 6.16 3.98
CA ALA A 123 -4.59 6.17 2.55
C ALA A 123 -5.87 6.30 1.71
N HIS A 124 -6.92 5.54 2.08
CA HIS A 124 -8.21 5.61 1.41
C HIS A 124 -8.90 6.96 1.59
N ALA A 125 -8.89 7.52 2.80
CA ALA A 125 -9.46 8.84 3.06
C ALA A 125 -8.73 9.96 2.27
N LEU A 126 -7.40 9.88 2.18
CA LEU A 126 -6.59 10.83 1.42
C LEU A 126 -6.86 10.74 -0.08
N ALA A 127 -6.89 9.52 -0.64
CA ALA A 127 -7.22 9.31 -2.04
C ALA A 127 -8.63 9.80 -2.37
N TRP A 128 -9.61 9.48 -1.51
CA TRP A 128 -10.98 9.96 -1.64
C TRP A 128 -11.05 11.50 -1.64
N TYR A 129 -10.31 12.16 -0.74
CA TYR A 129 -10.29 13.62 -0.64
C TYR A 129 -9.65 14.24 -1.88
N ALA A 130 -8.49 13.74 -2.30
CA ALA A 130 -7.83 14.19 -3.53
C ALA A 130 -8.79 14.06 -4.72
N ASP A 131 -9.53 12.95 -4.80
CA ASP A 131 -10.40 12.65 -5.92
C ASP A 131 -11.73 13.43 -5.95
N ARG A 132 -12.23 13.87 -4.80
CA ARG A 132 -13.57 14.47 -4.70
C ARG A 132 -13.61 15.90 -4.18
N CYS A 133 -12.53 16.38 -3.59
CA CYS A 133 -12.50 17.69 -2.93
C CYS A 133 -11.45 18.65 -3.52
N SER A 134 -10.60 18.19 -4.45
CA SER A 134 -9.69 19.07 -5.20
C SER A 134 -10.26 19.37 -6.58
N ASP A 135 -10.27 20.66 -6.94
CA ASP A 135 -10.64 21.17 -8.26
C ASP A 135 -9.45 21.19 -9.24
N ARG A 136 -8.28 20.67 -8.83
CA ARG A 136 -7.07 20.67 -9.66
C ARG A 136 -7.06 19.50 -10.64
N ASP A 137 -6.49 19.74 -11.81
CA ASP A 137 -6.42 18.74 -12.88
C ASP A 137 -5.30 17.69 -12.66
N HIS A 138 -4.17 18.09 -12.07
CA HIS A 138 -2.99 17.22 -11.98
C HIS A 138 -3.01 16.35 -10.70
N PRO A 139 -2.86 15.01 -10.78
CA PRO A 139 -2.97 14.12 -9.62
C PRO A 139 -2.06 14.48 -8.43
N ALA A 140 -0.83 14.90 -8.70
CA ALA A 140 0.10 15.29 -7.64
C ALA A 140 -0.40 16.51 -6.84
N ASP A 141 -1.03 17.48 -7.51
CA ASP A 141 -1.53 18.67 -6.84
C ASP A 141 -2.80 18.35 -6.04
N ARG A 142 -3.62 17.41 -6.50
CA ARG A 142 -4.80 16.91 -5.77
C ARG A 142 -4.39 16.21 -4.48
N LEU A 143 -3.30 15.44 -4.51
CA LEU A 143 -2.71 14.83 -3.31
C LEU A 143 -2.16 15.89 -2.35
N ALA A 144 -1.58 16.99 -2.85
CA ALA A 144 -1.13 18.10 -2.00
C ALA A 144 -2.31 18.78 -1.28
N ASP A 145 -3.45 18.95 -1.96
CA ASP A 145 -4.67 19.46 -1.32
C ASP A 145 -5.20 18.47 -0.25
N ALA A 146 -5.12 17.16 -0.49
CA ALA A 146 -5.47 16.13 0.49
C ALA A 146 -4.54 16.11 1.72
N GLU A 147 -3.24 16.30 1.51
CA GLU A 147 -2.27 16.47 2.59
C GLU A 147 -2.64 17.67 3.47
N GLN A 148 -2.91 18.83 2.85
CA GLN A 148 -3.33 20.02 3.58
C GLN A 148 -4.67 19.81 4.32
N GLY A 149 -5.62 19.12 3.69
CA GLY A 149 -6.89 18.71 4.30
C GLY A 149 -6.69 17.85 5.55
N ALA A 150 -5.79 16.87 5.49
CA ALA A 150 -5.47 16.01 6.62
C ALA A 150 -4.79 16.78 7.76
N LEU A 151 -3.86 17.70 7.45
CA LEU A 151 -3.24 18.59 8.44
C LEU A 151 -4.28 19.47 9.14
N ASN A 152 -5.24 20.02 8.39
CA ASN A 152 -6.33 20.82 8.92
C ASN A 152 -7.23 20.01 9.86
N ALA A 153 -7.61 18.79 9.45
CA ALA A 153 -8.42 17.87 10.26
C ALA A 153 -7.70 17.50 11.56
N LEU A 154 -6.41 17.13 11.48
CA LEU A 154 -5.59 16.80 12.64
C LEU A 154 -5.44 17.99 13.60
N ALA A 155 -5.23 19.21 13.08
CA ALA A 155 -5.19 20.41 13.89
C ALA A 155 -6.51 20.65 14.64
N GLY A 156 -7.65 20.45 13.98
CA GLY A 156 -8.98 20.49 14.60
C GLY A 156 -9.13 19.47 15.73
N LEU A 157 -8.80 18.20 15.47
CA LEU A 157 -8.85 17.12 16.46
C LEU A 157 -7.96 17.40 17.67
N ARG A 158 -6.75 17.92 17.45
CA ARG A 158 -5.82 18.32 18.52
C ARG A 158 -6.42 19.42 19.40
N ARG A 159 -7.06 20.45 18.83
CA ARG A 159 -7.70 21.52 19.62
C ARG A 159 -8.79 20.97 20.53
N VAL A 160 -9.70 20.15 19.99
CA VAL A 160 -10.80 19.56 20.77
C VAL A 160 -10.28 18.63 21.86
N ARG A 161 -9.29 17.78 21.55
CA ARG A 161 -8.76 16.81 22.52
C ARG A 161 -7.92 17.45 23.63
N ARG A 162 -7.20 18.56 23.36
CA ARG A 162 -6.51 19.33 24.40
C ARG A 162 -7.50 19.98 25.38
N GLY A 163 -8.62 20.51 24.86
CA GLY A 163 -9.65 21.14 25.70
C GLY A 163 -10.49 20.18 26.53
N ARG A 164 -10.48 18.87 26.22
CA ARG A 164 -11.24 17.83 26.94
C ARG A 164 -10.45 17.11 28.05
N VAL A 165 -9.27 17.59 28.43
CA VAL A 165 -8.57 17.09 29.64
C VAL A 165 -9.15 17.78 30.89
N THR A 166 -10.45 17.57 31.15
CA THR A 166 -10.94 17.67 32.53
C THR A 166 -10.71 16.30 33.15
N LYS A 167 -9.70 16.19 34.03
CA LYS A 167 -9.69 15.11 35.02
C LYS A 167 -11.05 15.14 35.72
N PRO A 168 -11.68 14.00 36.03
CA PRO A 168 -12.67 14.02 37.10
C PRO A 168 -11.89 14.52 38.31
N ASP A 169 -12.25 15.70 38.81
CA ASP A 169 -11.73 16.15 40.09
C ASP A 169 -12.00 15.03 41.08
N GLY A 170 -10.91 14.58 41.72
CA GLY A 170 -11.02 13.70 42.86
C GLY A 170 -11.85 14.43 43.88
N ASP A 171 -13.09 13.98 44.06
CA ASP A 171 -13.86 14.32 45.23
C ASP A 171 -13.19 13.56 46.39
N THR A 172 -12.26 14.29 46.99
CA THR A 172 -11.62 13.96 48.26
C THR A 172 -12.48 14.66 49.30
N ASP A 173 -13.00 13.87 50.23
CA ASP A 173 -13.64 14.25 51.50
C ASP A 173 -15.00 15.00 51.46
N LYS A 174 -16.05 14.26 51.81
CA LYS A 174 -16.70 14.39 53.13
C LYS A 174 -17.54 13.17 53.51
#